data_AF-U7R8I9-F1
#
_entry.id   AF-U7R8I9-F1
#
_cell.length_a   1.000
_cell.length_b   1.000
_cell.length_c   1.000
_cell.angle_alpha   90.00
_cell.angle_beta   90.00
_cell.angle_gamma   90.00
#
_symmetry.space_group_name_H-M   'P 1'
#
loop_
_entity.id
_entity.type
_entity.pdbx_description
1 polymer ?
#
loop_
_entity_poly.entity_id
_entity_poly.type
_entity_poly.pdbx_seq_one_letter_code
_entity_poly.pdbx_strand_id
1 'polypeptide(L)'
;MANYLNKEVVLWLKTGKEWCIALSRSALTDCDFKNVEGIKSSYQDVVISSATKEQIEFHGIRNTMMPASFILANSAGEISVIFSSRGRVRSCSNNKFNSIPACG
;
A
#
# COMPACT_ATOMS: atom_id res chain seq x y z
N MET A 1 -1.35 19.39 -25.28
CA MET A 1 -0.93 17.98 -25.47
C MET A 1 -1.23 17.24 -24.17
N ALA A 2 -2.15 16.27 -24.16
CA ALA A 2 -2.78 15.73 -22.95
C ALA A 2 -2.60 14.21 -22.77
N ASN A 3 -1.43 13.66 -23.12
CA ASN A 3 -1.12 12.22 -23.02
C ASN A 3 0.13 11.88 -22.18
N TYR A 4 0.83 12.85 -21.58
CA TYR A 4 2.13 12.59 -20.92
C TYR A 4 2.03 11.98 -19.50
N LEU A 5 0.84 11.93 -18.91
CA LEU A 5 0.60 11.49 -17.54
C LEU A 5 0.12 10.04 -17.41
N ASN A 6 -0.08 9.32 -18.52
CA ASN A 6 -0.46 7.91 -18.51
C ASN A 6 0.77 7.03 -18.36
N LYS A 7 1.30 6.95 -17.13
CA LYS A 7 2.42 6.06 -16.79
C LYS A 7 1.92 4.90 -15.96
N GLU A 8 2.35 3.70 -16.32
CA GLU A 8 2.18 2.53 -15.47
C GLU A 8 3.12 2.62 -14.27
N VAL A 9 2.56 2.38 -13.08
CA VAL A 9 3.26 2.50 -11.80
C VAL A 9 2.98 1.26 -10.97
N VAL A 10 4.02 0.65 -10.44
CA VAL A 10 3.92 -0.54 -9.57
C VAL A 10 4.51 -0.21 -8.20
N LEU A 11 3.72 -0.42 -7.16
CA LEU A 11 4.20 -0.43 -5.77
C LEU A 11 4.47 -1.87 -5.34
N TRP A 12 5.69 -2.15 -4.91
CA TRP A 12 6.06 -3.41 -4.29
C TRP A 12 5.94 -3.34 -2.79
N LEU A 13 5.39 -4.40 -2.21
CA LEU A 13 5.13 -4.55 -0.79
C LEU A 13 5.98 -5.68 -0.22
N LYS A 14 6.76 -5.38 0.82
CA LYS A 14 7.32 -6.40 1.73
C LYS A 14 6.50 -6.38 3.01
N THR A 15 5.92 -7.51 3.40
CA THR A 15 5.12 -7.64 4.63
C THR A 15 6.01 -8.00 5.85
N GLY A 16 5.42 -8.02 7.05
CA GLY A 16 6.10 -8.38 8.29
C GLY A 16 6.54 -7.16 9.13
N LYS A 17 7.51 -7.39 10.03
CA LYS A 17 8.01 -6.35 10.97
C LYS A 17 8.84 -5.28 10.28
N GLU A 18 9.73 -5.70 9.38
CA GLU A 18 10.57 -4.82 8.57
C GLU A 18 9.94 -4.58 7.21
N TRP A 19 8.70 -4.09 7.22
CA TRP A 19 7.92 -3.89 6.01
C TRP A 19 8.36 -2.62 5.26
N CYS A 20 8.13 -2.64 3.95
CA CYS A 20 8.23 -1.47 3.10
C CYS A 20 7.25 -1.50 1.93
N ILE A 21 6.93 -0.31 1.43
CA ILE A 21 6.20 -0.06 0.19
C ILE A 21 7.09 0.81 -0.68
N ALA A 22 7.35 0.43 -1.92
CA ALA A 22 8.21 1.21 -2.79
C ALA A 22 7.79 1.17 -4.26
N LEU A 23 7.96 2.30 -4.92
CA LEU A 23 7.84 2.45 -6.35
C LEU A 23 9.04 1.80 -7.03
N SER A 24 8.85 0.59 -7.53
CA SER A 24 9.93 -0.21 -8.10
C SER A 24 9.44 -1.06 -9.27
N ARG A 25 10.36 -1.40 -10.18
CA ARG A 25 10.12 -2.36 -11.26
C ARG A 25 10.29 -3.82 -10.80
N SER A 26 10.88 -4.04 -9.62
CA SER A 26 11.19 -5.35 -9.07
C SER A 26 10.96 -5.38 -7.56
N ALA A 27 10.74 -6.59 -7.01
CA ALA A 27 10.63 -6.80 -5.57
C ALA A 27 11.86 -6.26 -4.82
N LEU A 28 11.62 -5.66 -3.65
CA LEU A 28 12.66 -5.20 -2.74
C LEU A 28 12.77 -6.16 -1.56
N THR A 29 13.86 -6.92 -1.50
CA THR A 29 14.12 -7.88 -0.43
C THR A 29 14.47 -7.19 0.88
N ASP A 30 15.21 -6.08 0.83
CA ASP A 30 15.84 -5.47 2.02
C ASP A 30 15.37 -4.04 2.31
N CYS A 31 14.30 -3.60 1.65
CA CYS A 31 13.78 -2.23 1.80
C CYS A 31 14.86 -1.14 1.60
N ASP A 32 15.81 -1.39 0.70
CA ASP A 32 16.84 -0.43 0.28
C ASP A 32 16.26 0.53 -0.76
N PHE A 33 16.20 1.82 -0.40
CA PHE A 33 15.63 2.87 -1.24
C PHE A 33 16.68 3.70 -1.98
N LYS A 34 17.94 3.24 -2.09
CA LYS A 34 19.04 4.00 -2.71
C LYS A 34 18.71 4.61 -4.08
N ASN A 35 17.88 3.93 -4.88
CA ASN A 35 17.49 4.37 -6.24
C ASN A 35 15.97 4.33 -6.50
N VAL A 36 15.16 4.21 -5.45
CA VAL A 36 13.70 4.06 -5.58
C VAL A 36 12.99 4.93 -4.55
N GLU A 37 11.80 5.39 -4.87
CA GLU A 37 10.94 6.09 -3.92
C GLU A 37 10.17 5.06 -3.08
N GLY A 38 10.11 5.24 -1.77
CA GLY A 38 9.42 4.30 -0.91
C GLY A 38 9.26 4.78 0.52
N ILE A 39 8.46 4.03 1.26
CA ILE A 39 8.23 4.19 2.70
C ILE A 39 8.49 2.86 3.38
N LYS A 40 9.04 2.90 4.59
CA LYS A 40 9.29 1.72 5.41
C LYS A 40 8.81 1.96 6.82
N SER A 41 8.68 0.89 7.60
CA SER A 41 8.24 1.00 8.99
C SER A 41 9.07 2.04 9.76
N SER A 42 8.40 3.10 10.22
CA SER A 42 8.99 4.11 11.11
C SER A 42 8.78 3.77 12.59
N TYR A 43 7.91 2.79 12.88
CA TYR A 43 7.49 2.40 14.22
C TYR A 43 7.70 0.90 14.40
N GLN A 44 8.46 0.51 15.42
CA GLN A 44 8.88 -0.88 15.62
C GLN A 44 7.72 -1.85 15.86
N ASP A 45 6.61 -1.36 16.40
CA ASP A 45 5.42 -2.16 16.74
C ASP A 45 4.40 -2.25 15.60
N VAL A 46 4.53 -1.43 14.55
CA VAL A 46 3.62 -1.43 13.40
C VAL A 46 4.13 -2.38 12.33
N VAL A 47 3.33 -3.40 12.02
CA VAL A 47 3.63 -4.41 11.01
C VAL A 47 2.64 -4.34 9.86
N ILE A 48 3.05 -4.78 8.67
CA ILE A 48 2.09 -5.20 7.65
C ILE A 48 1.80 -6.69 7.89
N SER A 49 0.66 -6.99 8.53
CA SER A 49 0.31 -8.35 8.97
C SER A 49 -0.21 -9.22 7.83
N SER A 50 -0.83 -8.61 6.82
CA SER A 50 -1.32 -9.31 5.63
C SER A 50 -1.46 -8.36 4.45
N ALA A 51 -1.46 -8.95 3.25
CA ALA A 51 -1.77 -8.25 2.01
C ALA A 51 -2.44 -9.21 1.04
N THR A 52 -3.37 -8.71 0.23
CA THR A 52 -4.00 -9.51 -0.83
C THR A 52 -3.07 -9.74 -2.01
N LYS A 53 -2.05 -8.87 -2.16
CA LYS A 53 -1.06 -8.87 -3.24
C LYS A 53 0.24 -8.28 -2.72
N GLU A 54 1.37 -8.76 -3.25
CA GLU A 54 2.70 -8.17 -3.03
C GLU A 54 2.98 -6.99 -3.97
N GLN A 55 2.13 -6.80 -4.98
CA GLN A 55 2.21 -5.73 -5.97
C GLN A 55 0.88 -4.99 -6.07
N ILE A 56 0.95 -3.66 -6.13
CA ILE A 56 -0.18 -2.77 -6.39
C ILE A 56 0.10 -2.04 -7.68
N GLU A 57 -0.64 -2.38 -8.72
CA GLU A 57 -0.39 -1.94 -10.09
C GLU A 57 -1.41 -0.88 -10.52
N PHE A 58 -0.90 0.25 -11.01
CA PHE A 58 -1.65 1.40 -11.49
C PHE A 58 -1.45 1.51 -13.01
N HIS A 59 -2.48 1.26 -13.82
CA HIS A 59 -2.36 1.13 -15.28
C HIS A 59 -2.90 2.33 -16.10
N GLY A 60 -3.22 3.46 -15.46
CA GLY A 60 -3.74 4.65 -16.17
C GLY A 60 -5.24 4.58 -16.54
N ILE A 61 -5.67 5.35 -17.56
CA ILE A 61 -7.10 5.67 -17.73
C ILE A 61 -7.93 4.45 -18.18
N ARG A 62 -9.01 4.17 -17.44
CA ARG A 62 -10.06 3.16 -17.69
C ARG A 62 -9.70 1.67 -17.54
N ASN A 63 -8.57 1.34 -16.93
CA ASN A 63 -8.42 0.12 -16.11
C ASN A 63 -7.58 0.46 -14.88
N THR A 64 -8.20 1.31 -14.06
CA THR A 64 -7.59 2.27 -13.13
C THR A 64 -6.70 1.69 -12.03
N MET A 65 -6.68 0.37 -11.82
CA MET A 65 -5.75 -0.37 -10.94
C MET A 65 -6.28 -1.79 -10.68
N MET A 66 -5.40 -2.76 -10.39
CA MET A 66 -5.85 -4.03 -9.81
C MET A 66 -6.19 -3.82 -8.32
N PRO A 67 -7.42 -4.17 -7.86
CA PRO A 67 -7.78 -4.03 -6.46
C PRO A 67 -6.82 -4.77 -5.54
N ALA A 68 -6.41 -4.09 -4.48
CA ALA A 68 -5.51 -4.63 -3.49
C ALA A 68 -5.83 -4.07 -2.10
N SER A 69 -5.40 -4.76 -1.07
CA SER A 69 -5.40 -4.23 0.29
C SER A 69 -4.28 -4.83 1.10
N PHE A 70 -3.86 -4.11 2.13
CA PHE A 70 -2.99 -4.63 3.18
C PHE A 70 -3.44 -4.14 4.54
N ILE A 71 -3.05 -4.86 5.58
CA ILE A 71 -3.40 -4.55 6.97
C ILE A 71 -2.16 -4.05 7.70
N LEU A 72 -2.25 -2.85 8.28
CA LEU A 72 -1.33 -2.36 9.29
C LEU A 72 -1.85 -2.81 10.65
N ALA A 73 -1.00 -3.44 11.46
CA ALA A 73 -1.38 -3.97 12.76
C ALA A 73 -0.34 -3.62 13.82
N ASN A 74 -0.81 -3.41 15.04
CA ASN A 74 -0.01 -3.40 16.26
C ASN A 74 -0.90 -3.81 17.46
N SER A 75 -0.41 -3.62 18.68
CA SER A 75 -1.17 -3.94 19.91
C SER A 75 -2.45 -3.12 20.11
N ALA A 76 -2.58 -1.97 19.45
CA ALA A 76 -3.78 -1.12 19.54
C ALA A 76 -4.91 -1.59 18.61
N GLY A 77 -4.60 -2.41 17.61
CA GLY A 77 -5.58 -2.93 16.66
C GLY A 77 -5.06 -2.93 15.23
N GLU A 78 -6.01 -2.99 14.29
CA GLU A 78 -5.71 -3.16 12.87
C GLU A 78 -6.36 -2.08 12.00
N ILE A 79 -5.64 -1.61 10.99
CA ILE A 79 -6.12 -0.67 9.97
C ILE A 79 -5.94 -1.32 8.60
N SER A 80 -7.03 -1.46 7.86
CA SER A 80 -7.02 -1.91 6.48
C SER A 80 -6.80 -0.73 5.53
N VAL A 81 -5.76 -0.79 4.71
CA VAL A 81 -5.52 0.13 3.59
C VAL A 81 -6.01 -0.54 2.31
N ILE A 82 -6.96 0.10 1.62
CA ILE A 82 -7.70 -0.49 0.50
C ILE A 82 -7.53 0.35 -0.75
N PHE A 83 -7.20 -0.33 -1.84
CA PHE A 83 -6.98 0.18 -3.18
C PHE A 83 -8.12 -0.36 -4.07
N SER A 84 -9.00 0.53 -4.53
CA SER A 84 -10.14 0.14 -5.39
C SER A 84 -9.77 0.12 -6.87
N SER A 85 -10.55 -0.57 -7.70
CA SER A 85 -10.38 -0.62 -9.16
C SER A 85 -10.46 0.74 -9.87
N ARG A 86 -10.98 1.78 -9.19
CA ARG A 86 -10.96 3.16 -9.70
C ARG A 86 -9.66 3.91 -9.32
N GLY A 87 -8.83 3.34 -8.44
CA GLY A 87 -7.66 4.00 -7.84
C GLY A 87 -7.96 4.81 -6.56
N ARG A 88 -9.10 4.61 -5.86
CA ARG A 88 -9.29 5.20 -4.50
C ARG A 88 -8.35 4.47 -3.57
N VAL A 89 -7.56 5.23 -2.82
CA VAL A 89 -6.91 4.74 -1.61
C VAL A 89 -7.75 5.20 -0.44
N ARG A 90 -8.14 4.26 0.43
CA ARG A 90 -8.89 4.54 1.66
C ARG A 90 -8.35 3.70 2.80
N SER A 91 -8.53 4.18 4.02
CA SER A 91 -8.32 3.39 5.23
C SER A 91 -9.66 3.11 5.93
N CYS A 92 -9.77 1.96 6.56
CA CYS A 92 -10.84 1.67 7.51
C CYS A 92 -10.32 0.76 8.63
N SER A 93 -11.04 0.69 9.74
CA SER A 93 -10.71 -0.21 10.85
C SER A 93 -11.98 -0.74 11.51
N ASN A 94 -11.94 -1.95 12.06
CA ASN A 94 -12.98 -2.42 12.97
C ASN A 94 -12.73 -1.96 14.43
N ASN A 95 -11.52 -1.48 14.72
CA ASN A 95 -11.18 -0.79 15.97
C ASN A 95 -11.58 0.69 15.86
N LYS A 96 -11.89 1.32 17.00
CA LYS A 96 -12.22 2.75 17.04
C LYS A 96 -10.96 3.59 17.05
N PHE A 97 -10.75 4.36 15.98
CA PHE A 97 -9.75 5.42 15.91
C PHE A 97 -10.43 6.74 15.55
N ASN A 98 -10.00 7.86 16.13
CA ASN A 98 -10.67 9.16 15.99
C ASN A 98 -10.76 9.71 14.54
N SER A 99 -9.95 9.19 13.61
CA SER A 99 -9.91 9.67 12.23
C SER A 99 -9.95 8.56 11.18
N ILE A 100 -10.25 7.32 11.59
CA ILE A 100 -10.36 6.18 10.68
C ILE A 100 -11.79 5.64 10.77
N PRO A 101 -12.54 5.62 9.66
CA PRO A 101 -13.91 5.13 9.67
C PRO A 101 -13.97 3.62 9.90
N ALA A 102 -15.13 3.15 10.36
CA ALA A 102 -15.44 1.73 10.43
C ALA A 102 -15.32 1.09 9.03
N CYS A 103 -14.87 -0.16 8.95
CA CYS A 103 -15.01 -0.92 7.72
C CYS A 103 -16.50 -1.24 7.49
N GLY A 104 -16.99 -0.97 6.27
CA GLY A 104 -18.36 -1.17 5.83
C GLY A 104 -18.41 -1.48 4.34
#